data_AF-A0A9Q3I244-F1
#
_entry.id   AF-A0A9Q3I244-F1
#
_cell.length_a   1.000
_cell.length_b   1.000
_cell.length_c   1.000
_cell.angle_alpha   90.00
_cell.angle_beta   90.00
_cell.angle_gamma   90.00
#
_symmetry.space_group_name_H-M   'P 1'
#
loop_
_entity.id
_entity.type
_entity.pdbx_description
1 polymer ?
#
loop_
_entity_poly.entity_id
_entity_poly.type
_entity_poly.pdbx_seq_one_letter_code
_entity_poly.pdbx_strand_id
1 'polypeptide(L)'
;MRNLKGILDDDSRIRQTDPLQIKQSEMVYHFIVWHLDDKKYDKFVSEDRNNPVVLWKNIKDYYASSSAENIASNFGKLFSIQFQSSSSLSESISLFLSTLKLLRTISPTLFTGDMSQGLLDRKARVAWHSEIRELTGRTPKE
;
A
#
# COMPACT_ATOMS: atom_id res chain seq x y z
N MET A 1 14.81 -20.10 11.47
CA MET A 1 13.47 -19.60 11.09
C MET A 1 13.57 -18.98 9.71
N ARG A 2 12.80 -19.44 8.71
CA ARG A 2 12.73 -18.76 7.40
C ARG A 2 11.93 -17.46 7.56
N ASN A 3 12.43 -16.38 6.96
CA ASN A 3 11.82 -15.04 6.98
C ASN A 3 10.51 -15.06 6.15
N LEU A 4 9.44 -14.42 6.64
CA LEU A 4 8.14 -14.27 5.96
C LEU A 4 8.29 -13.78 4.51
N LYS A 5 9.33 -12.96 4.26
CA LYS A 5 9.70 -12.49 2.93
C LYS A 5 9.88 -13.63 1.91
N GLY A 6 10.50 -14.75 2.31
CA GLY A 6 10.73 -15.89 1.42
C GLY A 6 9.47 -16.71 1.08
N ILE A 7 8.36 -16.51 1.81
CA ILE A 7 7.07 -17.16 1.52
C ILE A 7 6.26 -16.31 0.54
N LEU A 8 6.37 -14.97 0.63
CA LEU A 8 5.58 -14.03 -0.17
C LEU A 8 6.22 -13.66 -1.52
N ASP A 9 7.51 -13.91 -1.71
CA ASP A 9 8.27 -13.55 -2.92
C ASP A 9 8.49 -14.74 -3.89
N ASP A 10 8.14 -15.98 -3.50
CA ASP A 10 8.47 -17.20 -4.27
C ASP A 10 7.27 -17.69 -5.10
N ASP A 11 7.03 -17.01 -6.25
CA ASP A 11 5.97 -17.33 -7.23
C ASP A 11 6.12 -18.72 -7.89
N SER A 12 7.22 -19.45 -7.61
CA SER A 12 7.61 -20.68 -8.30
C SER A 12 7.21 -21.99 -7.60
N ARG A 13 6.60 -21.95 -6.40
CA ARG A 13 6.33 -23.15 -5.58
C ARG A 13 4.91 -23.71 -5.69
N ILE A 14 4.36 -23.76 -6.89
CA ILE A 14 3.05 -24.40 -7.16
C ILE A 14 3.09 -25.95 -6.99
N ARG A 15 4.20 -26.54 -6.53
CA ARG A 15 4.28 -27.96 -6.16
C ARG A 15 4.66 -28.12 -4.69
N GLN A 16 3.70 -27.89 -3.80
CA GLN A 16 3.84 -28.12 -2.36
C GLN A 16 3.75 -29.63 -2.05
N THR A 17 4.87 -30.23 -1.64
CA THR A 17 4.92 -31.65 -1.20
C THR A 17 5.35 -31.83 0.26
N ASP A 18 5.71 -30.75 0.97
CA ASP A 18 6.17 -30.77 2.36
C ASP A 18 5.07 -30.30 3.34
N PRO A 19 4.57 -31.16 4.24
CA PRO A 19 3.53 -30.80 5.23
C PRO A 19 3.87 -29.59 6.11
N LEU A 20 5.15 -29.37 6.42
CA LEU A 20 5.57 -28.21 7.22
C LEU A 20 5.39 -26.90 6.45
N GLN A 21 5.59 -26.91 5.14
CA GLN A 21 5.41 -25.74 4.29
C GLN A 21 3.93 -25.41 4.09
N ILE A 22 3.08 -26.44 3.99
CA ILE A 22 1.62 -26.28 3.95
C ILE A 22 1.14 -25.56 5.21
N LYS A 23 1.53 -26.06 6.40
CA LYS A 23 1.14 -25.44 7.68
C LYS A 23 1.65 -23.99 7.82
N GLN A 24 2.87 -23.71 7.38
CA GLN A 24 3.39 -22.34 7.37
C GLN A 24 2.61 -21.43 6.43
N SER A 25 2.25 -21.92 5.25
CA SER A 25 1.44 -21.18 4.26
C SER A 25 0.06 -20.83 4.84
N GLU A 26 -0.61 -21.77 5.49
CA GLU A 26 -1.90 -21.54 6.17
C GLU A 26 -1.78 -20.51 7.30
N MET A 27 -0.73 -20.59 8.13
CA MET A 27 -0.51 -19.61 9.19
C MET A 27 -0.33 -18.20 8.63
N VAL A 28 0.43 -18.04 7.55
CA VAL A 28 0.61 -16.73 6.90
C VAL A 28 -0.70 -16.24 6.29
N TYR A 29 -1.48 -17.12 5.67
CA TYR A 29 -2.79 -16.77 5.12
C TYR A 29 -3.71 -16.23 6.21
N HIS A 30 -3.91 -16.98 7.30
CA HIS A 30 -4.75 -16.54 8.42
C HIS A 30 -4.23 -15.26 9.08
N PHE A 31 -2.90 -15.10 9.18
CA PHE A 31 -2.31 -13.87 9.65
C PHE A 31 -2.74 -12.68 8.78
N ILE A 32 -2.63 -12.78 7.45
CA ILE A 32 -3.07 -11.71 6.55
C ILE A 32 -4.56 -11.44 6.72
N VAL A 33 -5.39 -12.49 6.70
CA VAL A 33 -6.85 -12.39 6.84
C VAL A 33 -7.27 -11.70 8.12
N TRP A 34 -6.69 -12.05 9.27
CA TRP A 34 -7.00 -11.43 10.56
C TRP A 34 -6.63 -9.95 10.64
N HIS A 35 -5.74 -9.48 9.77
CA HIS A 35 -5.31 -8.08 9.73
C HIS A 35 -5.98 -7.28 8.60
N LEU A 36 -6.92 -7.89 7.86
CA LEU A 36 -7.79 -7.15 6.95
C LEU A 36 -8.93 -6.51 7.76
N ASP A 37 -9.29 -5.28 7.42
CA ASP A 37 -10.55 -4.71 7.90
C ASP A 37 -11.75 -5.43 7.27
N ASP A 38 -12.90 -5.43 7.96
CA ASP A 38 -14.10 -6.16 7.52
C ASP A 38 -14.55 -5.76 6.10
N LYS A 39 -14.31 -4.51 5.68
CA LYS A 39 -14.69 -4.02 4.33
C LYS A 39 -13.75 -4.54 3.25
N LYS A 40 -12.53 -4.91 3.60
CA LYS A 40 -11.51 -5.48 2.72
C LYS A 40 -11.50 -7.00 2.75
N TYR A 41 -12.07 -7.63 3.78
CA TYR A 41 -12.23 -9.09 3.86
C TYR A 41 -12.97 -9.62 2.63
N ASP A 42 -14.22 -9.19 2.41
CA ASP A 42 -15.05 -9.62 1.26
C ASP A 42 -14.42 -9.28 -0.10
N LYS A 43 -13.55 -8.27 -0.12
CA LYS A 43 -12.88 -7.81 -1.34
C LYS A 43 -11.73 -8.72 -1.76
N PHE A 44 -10.97 -9.25 -0.81
CA PHE A 44 -9.72 -9.96 -1.08
C PHE A 44 -9.80 -11.46 -0.79
N VAL A 45 -10.62 -11.84 0.18
CA VAL A 45 -10.84 -13.23 0.57
C VAL A 45 -11.97 -13.77 -0.30
N SER A 46 -11.61 -14.65 -1.23
CA SER A 46 -12.58 -15.43 -2.00
C SER A 46 -12.63 -16.86 -1.44
N GLU A 47 -13.74 -17.54 -1.64
CA GLU A 47 -14.00 -18.88 -1.10
C GLU A 47 -12.93 -19.92 -1.51
N ASP A 48 -12.16 -19.66 -2.57
CA ASP A 48 -11.45 -20.70 -3.29
C ASP A 48 -9.95 -20.82 -3.01
N ARG A 49 -9.31 -19.99 -2.16
CA ARG A 49 -7.84 -20.09 -1.97
C ARG A 49 -7.31 -19.69 -0.59
N ASN A 50 -6.81 -20.69 0.15
CA ASN A 50 -5.83 -20.57 1.27
C ASN A 50 -4.40 -20.27 0.77
N ASN A 51 -4.25 -19.45 -0.27
CA ASN A 51 -2.96 -19.15 -0.86
C ASN A 51 -2.51 -17.73 -0.43
N PRO A 52 -1.55 -17.62 0.52
CA PRO A 52 -1.08 -16.32 1.00
C PRO A 52 -0.37 -15.49 -0.07
N VAL A 53 0.25 -16.13 -1.08
CA VAL A 53 0.92 -15.42 -2.18
C VAL A 53 -0.11 -14.72 -3.06
N VAL A 54 -1.18 -15.43 -3.43
CA VAL A 54 -2.27 -14.86 -4.23
C VAL A 54 -2.99 -13.77 -3.45
N LEU A 55 -3.31 -14.01 -2.18
CA LEU A 55 -3.94 -13.02 -1.32
C LEU A 55 -3.09 -11.75 -1.19
N TRP A 56 -1.79 -11.92 -0.91
CA TRP A 56 -0.85 -10.81 -0.81
C TRP A 56 -0.68 -10.05 -2.12
N LYS A 57 -0.64 -10.75 -3.25
CA LYS A 57 -0.61 -10.15 -4.59
C LYS A 57 -1.86 -9.30 -4.84
N ASN A 58 -3.05 -9.84 -4.59
CA ASN A 58 -4.31 -9.11 -4.77
C ASN A 58 -4.37 -7.83 -3.93
N ILE A 59 -3.90 -7.89 -2.67
CA ILE A 59 -3.80 -6.72 -1.80
C ILE A 59 -2.83 -5.69 -2.38
N LYS A 60 -1.63 -6.11 -2.79
CA LYS A 60 -0.63 -5.22 -3.40
C LYS A 60 -1.16 -4.56 -4.67
N ASP A 61 -1.75 -5.35 -5.57
CA ASP A 61 -2.29 -4.87 -6.85
C ASP A 61 -3.42 -3.87 -6.63
N TYR A 62 -4.29 -4.10 -5.65
CA TYR A 62 -5.33 -3.15 -5.30
C TYR A 62 -4.75 -1.80 -4.85
N TYR A 63 -3.82 -1.79 -3.89
CA TYR A 63 -3.23 -0.54 -3.40
C TYR A 63 -2.28 0.12 -4.40
N ALA A 64 -1.80 -0.65 -5.39
CA ALA A 64 -1.03 -0.17 -6.54
C ALA A 64 -1.90 0.21 -7.75
N SER A 65 -3.23 0.19 -7.64
CA SER A 65 -4.11 0.66 -8.72
C SER A 65 -4.28 2.17 -8.71
N SER A 66 -4.39 2.77 -9.89
CA SER A 66 -4.59 4.23 -10.13
C SER A 66 -5.94 4.79 -9.71
N SER A 67 -6.61 4.22 -8.72
CA SER A 67 -7.88 4.75 -8.24
C SER A 67 -7.68 6.08 -7.48
N ALA A 68 -8.67 6.98 -7.59
CA ALA A 68 -8.63 8.25 -6.86
C ALA A 68 -8.50 8.04 -5.33
N GLU A 69 -9.15 7.00 -4.78
CA GLU A 69 -9.05 6.61 -3.38
C GLU A 69 -7.59 6.28 -2.99
N ASN A 70 -6.92 5.45 -3.79
CA ASN A 70 -5.54 5.04 -3.50
C ASN A 70 -4.54 6.19 -3.67
N ILE A 71 -4.74 7.04 -4.67
CA ILE A 71 -3.92 8.24 -4.87
C ILE A 71 -4.05 9.16 -3.65
N ALA A 72 -5.28 9.48 -3.25
CA ALA A 72 -5.57 10.31 -2.08
C ALA A 72 -4.97 9.72 -0.78
N SER A 73 -5.17 8.41 -0.57
CA SER A 73 -4.63 7.71 0.60
C SER A 73 -3.09 7.74 0.63
N ASN A 74 -2.41 7.48 -0.48
CA ASN A 74 -0.95 7.50 -0.52
C ASN A 74 -0.37 8.91 -0.36
N PHE A 75 -1.07 9.94 -0.83
CA PHE A 75 -0.70 11.32 -0.50
C PHE A 75 -0.88 11.66 0.97
N GLY A 76 -2.01 11.28 1.56
CA GLY A 76 -2.23 11.45 3.00
C GLY A 76 -1.10 10.82 3.82
N LYS A 77 -0.68 9.60 3.44
CA LYS A 77 0.50 8.95 4.03
C LYS A 77 1.75 9.78 3.86
N LEU A 78 2.03 10.28 2.64
CA LEU A 78 3.22 11.09 2.36
C LEU A 78 3.29 12.34 3.25
N PHE A 79 2.17 13.04 3.43
CA PHE A 79 2.11 14.24 4.28
C PHE A 79 2.09 13.95 5.78
N SER A 80 1.66 12.76 6.19
CA SER A 80 1.70 12.35 7.60
C SER A 80 3.09 11.94 8.10
N ILE A 81 4.07 11.74 7.19
CA ILE A 81 5.42 11.34 7.56
C ILE A 81 6.11 12.51 8.26
N GLN A 82 6.50 12.28 9.51
CA GLN A 82 7.29 13.22 10.29
C GLN A 82 8.74 12.76 10.36
N PHE A 83 9.67 13.67 10.06
CA PHE A 83 11.10 13.45 10.21
C PHE A 83 11.52 13.92 11.61
N GLN A 84 11.40 13.03 12.60
CA GLN A 84 11.79 13.31 13.98
C GLN A 84 13.27 12.93 14.23
N SER A 85 13.91 13.62 15.17
CA SER A 85 15.37 13.67 15.36
C SER A 85 16.01 12.50 16.11
N SER A 86 15.25 11.48 16.54
CA SER A 86 15.81 10.31 17.23
C SER A 86 15.26 8.99 16.67
N SER A 87 16.19 8.08 16.35
CA SER A 87 16.04 6.65 15.97
C SER A 87 15.06 6.25 14.85
N SER A 88 14.18 7.15 14.42
CA SER A 88 13.10 6.93 13.44
C SER A 88 13.36 7.58 12.08
N LEU A 89 14.44 8.37 11.95
CA LEU A 89 14.72 9.11 10.72
C LEU A 89 14.89 8.19 9.50
N SER A 90 15.61 7.09 9.66
CA SER A 90 15.81 6.09 8.59
C SER A 90 14.48 5.43 8.19
N GLU A 91 13.61 5.16 9.16
CA GLU A 91 12.29 4.58 8.93
C GLU A 91 11.38 5.58 8.21
N SER A 92 11.37 6.85 8.62
CA SER A 92 10.64 7.93 7.95
C SER A 92 11.13 8.17 6.52
N ILE A 93 12.45 8.15 6.29
CA ILE A 93 13.03 8.24 4.92
C ILE A 93 12.60 7.04 4.09
N SER A 94 12.67 5.83 4.64
CA SER A 94 12.26 4.61 3.92
C SER A 94 10.77 4.61 3.58
N LEU A 95 9.93 5.07 4.51
CA LEU A 95 8.49 5.22 4.31
C LEU A 95 8.18 6.31 3.27
N PHE A 96 8.92 7.42 3.28
CA PHE A 96 8.80 8.48 2.29
C PHE A 96 9.15 7.99 0.89
N LEU A 97 10.32 7.37 0.73
CA LEU A 97 10.78 6.88 -0.58
C LEU A 97 9.87 5.78 -1.14
N SER A 98 9.41 4.86 -0.29
CA SER A 98 8.49 3.80 -0.72
C SER A 98 7.12 4.34 -1.13
N THR A 99 6.56 5.27 -0.34
CA THR A 99 5.26 5.91 -0.65
C THR A 99 5.35 6.76 -1.91
N LEU A 100 6.43 7.54 -2.08
CA LEU A 100 6.66 8.35 -3.27
C LEU A 100 6.83 7.47 -4.53
N LYS A 101 7.57 6.36 -4.43
CA LYS A 101 7.72 5.40 -5.53
C LYS A 101 6.38 4.79 -5.93
N LEU A 102 5.54 4.45 -4.95
CA LEU A 102 4.20 3.93 -5.21
C LEU A 102 3.33 4.99 -5.90
N LEU A 103 3.30 6.24 -5.39
CA LEU A 103 2.57 7.35 -6.02
C LEU A 103 2.98 7.56 -7.48
N ARG A 104 4.28 7.53 -7.77
CA ARG A 104 4.79 7.66 -9.15
C ARG A 104 4.35 6.52 -10.05
N THR A 105 4.18 5.32 -9.49
CA THR A 105 3.73 4.14 -10.23
C THR A 105 2.23 4.24 -10.54
N ILE A 106 1.42 4.61 -9.55
CA ILE A 106 -0.04 4.64 -9.68
C ILE A 106 -0.54 5.90 -10.37
N SER A 107 0.23 6.98 -10.38
CA SER A 107 -0.16 8.25 -10.99
C SER A 107 1.06 8.99 -11.55
N PRO A 108 1.61 8.49 -12.66
CA PRO A 108 2.81 9.06 -13.29
C PRO A 108 2.59 10.49 -13.78
N THR A 109 1.37 10.86 -14.15
CA THR A 109 0.99 12.19 -14.63
C THR A 109 1.16 13.29 -13.58
N LEU A 110 1.09 12.96 -12.28
CA LEU A 110 1.36 13.89 -11.19
C LEU A 110 2.82 14.34 -11.13
N PHE A 111 3.72 13.55 -11.72
CA PHE A 111 5.16 13.78 -11.72
C PHE A 111 5.66 14.28 -13.08
N THR A 112 4.75 14.64 -13.98
CA THR A 112 5.06 15.26 -15.28
C THR A 112 4.56 16.70 -15.31
N GLY A 113 5.37 17.66 -15.76
CA GLY A 113 4.95 19.06 -15.98
C GLY A 113 4.64 19.87 -14.71
N ASP A 114 3.78 20.89 -14.85
CA ASP A 114 3.39 21.90 -13.84
C ASP A 114 2.86 21.32 -12.51
N MET A 115 2.37 20.07 -12.48
CA MET A 115 1.92 19.43 -11.24
C MET A 115 3.05 19.14 -10.26
N SER A 116 4.28 18.96 -10.75
CA SER A 116 5.48 18.84 -9.90
C SER A 116 5.80 20.15 -9.16
N GLN A 117 5.53 21.30 -9.79
CA GLN A 117 5.61 22.62 -9.15
C GLN A 117 4.52 22.78 -8.09
N GLY A 118 3.32 22.25 -8.35
CA GLY A 118 2.21 22.26 -7.40
C GLY A 118 2.43 21.43 -6.12
N LEU A 119 3.21 20.35 -6.19
CA LEU A 119 3.60 19.60 -4.98
C LEU A 119 4.61 20.36 -4.11
N LEU A 120 5.39 21.24 -4.72
CA LEU A 120 6.41 22.05 -4.05
C LEU A 120 5.84 23.39 -3.54
N ASP A 121 4.80 23.92 -4.16
CA ASP A 121 4.14 25.15 -3.74
C ASP A 121 3.11 24.90 -2.61
N ARG A 122 3.29 25.60 -1.49
CA ARG A 122 2.38 25.57 -0.34
C ARG A 122 0.94 25.95 -0.73
N LYS A 123 0.74 26.79 -1.75
CA LYS A 123 -0.61 27.15 -2.24
C LYS A 123 -1.28 26.01 -3.00
N ALA A 124 -0.52 25.24 -3.77
CA ALA A 124 -1.05 24.10 -4.50
C ALA A 124 -1.36 22.91 -3.56
N ARG A 125 -0.70 22.81 -2.39
CA ARG A 125 -1.17 21.96 -1.27
C ARG A 125 -2.61 22.28 -0.85
N VAL A 126 -2.95 23.57 -0.72
CA VAL A 126 -4.31 24.03 -0.33
C VAL A 126 -5.33 23.83 -1.46
N ALA A 127 -4.95 24.13 -2.71
CA ALA A 127 -5.79 23.86 -3.88
C ALA A 127 -6.08 22.36 -4.03
N TRP A 128 -5.08 21.51 -3.75
CA TRP A 128 -5.21 20.06 -3.83
C TRP A 128 -6.07 19.47 -2.70
N HIS A 129 -6.01 20.01 -1.47
CA HIS A 129 -6.99 19.65 -0.44
C HIS A 129 -8.43 19.92 -0.89
N SER A 130 -8.64 20.92 -1.75
CA SER A 130 -9.95 21.22 -2.35
C SER A 130 -10.31 20.23 -3.47
N GLU A 131 -9.36 19.86 -4.32
CA GLU A 131 -9.56 18.89 -5.42
C GLU A 131 -9.78 17.45 -4.91
N ILE A 132 -9.08 17.03 -3.85
CA ILE A 132 -9.34 15.77 -3.14
C ILE A 132 -10.72 15.76 -2.51
N ARG A 133 -11.16 16.90 -1.98
CA ARG A 133 -12.52 17.05 -1.44
C ARG A 133 -13.56 16.88 -2.54
N GLU A 134 -13.32 17.42 -3.73
CA GLU A 134 -14.19 17.23 -4.90
C GLU A 134 -14.19 15.78 -5.39
N LEU A 135 -13.03 15.13 -5.46
CA LEU A 135 -12.89 13.75 -5.94
C LEU A 135 -13.42 12.69 -4.96
N THR A 136 -13.38 12.96 -3.65
CA THR A 136 -13.72 11.97 -2.61
C THR A 136 -14.95 12.32 -1.78
N GLY A 137 -15.51 13.53 -1.93
CA GLY A 137 -16.61 14.04 -1.12
C GLY A 137 -16.27 14.20 0.37
N ARG A 138 -15.00 14.07 0.76
CA ARG A 138 -14.56 14.08 2.16
C ARG A 138 -13.53 15.19 2.39
N THR A 139 -13.67 15.90 3.51
CA THR A 139 -12.61 16.75 4.03
C THR A 139 -11.46 15.89 4.57
N PRO A 140 -10.21 16.11 4.13
CA PRO A 140 -9.05 15.52 4.77
C PRO A 140 -9.04 15.93 6.25
N LYS A 141 -8.89 14.97 7.16
CA LYS A 141 -8.73 15.29 8.59
C LYS A 141 -7.37 15.95 8.79
N GLU A 142 -7.39 17.12 9.43
CA GLU A 142 -6.22 17.91 9.83
C GLU A 142 -5.31 17.14 10.79
#